data_AF-A0A7S3TZ21-F1
#
_entry.id   AF-A0A7S3TZ21-F1
#
_cell.length_a   1.000
_cell.length_b   1.000
_cell.length_c   1.000
_cell.angle_alpha   90.00
_cell.angle_beta   90.00
_cell.angle_gamma   90.00
#
_symmetry.space_group_name_H-M   'P 1'
#
loop_
_entity.id
_entity.type
_entity.pdbx_description
1 polymer ?
#
loop_
_entity_poly.entity_id
_entity_poly.type
_entity_poly.pdbx_seq_one_letter_code
_entity_poly.pdbx_strand_id
1 'polypeptide(L)'
;HPDRAKTPPKVFIGFSSGPAYFHNRMHWRQKGCGKELLDANITYAFVIGVPTDPGSALTAHDGGVKASESEVHLSKLLLEESMKYGDIVFLPMYDTYLSLKDKTLSIIQHGYHRVGAKYIMEADDDVCINTGEMLASIAEHESQ
;
A
#
# COMPACT_ATOMS: atom_id res chain seq x y z
N HIS A 1 9.63 1.93 20.63
CA HIS A 1 8.58 2.64 21.38
C HIS A 1 7.66 1.61 22.03
N PRO A 2 7.63 1.50 23.36
CA PRO A 2 6.68 0.65 24.06
C PRO A 2 5.48 1.51 24.46
N ASP A 3 4.34 1.39 23.76
CA ASP A 3 3.08 1.91 24.31
C ASP A 3 1.84 1.25 23.68
N ARG A 4 1.08 0.58 24.56
CA ARG A 4 -0.25 -0.03 24.42
C ARG A 4 -0.40 -1.21 23.46
N ALA A 5 -0.72 -2.37 24.05
CA ALA A 5 -1.43 -3.47 23.41
C ALA A 5 -2.81 -2.98 22.92
N LYS A 6 -2.83 -2.26 21.80
CA LYS A 6 -4.03 -2.19 20.96
C LYS A 6 -4.19 -3.58 20.38
N THR A 7 -5.34 -4.21 20.61
CA THR A 7 -5.72 -5.42 19.89
C THR A 7 -5.47 -5.15 18.41
N PRO A 8 -4.66 -5.98 17.72
CA PRO A 8 -4.39 -5.75 16.31
C PRO A 8 -5.72 -5.76 15.53
N PRO A 9 -5.82 -4.97 14.46
CA PRO A 9 -7.04 -4.92 13.66
C PRO A 9 -7.32 -6.31 13.09
N LYS A 10 -8.59 -6.68 12.98
CA LYS A 10 -8.98 -8.00 12.45
C LYS A 10 -8.57 -8.14 10.98
N VAL A 11 -8.65 -7.05 10.22
CA VAL A 11 -8.37 -7.01 8.78
C VAL A 11 -7.38 -5.90 8.46
N PHE A 12 -6.43 -6.22 7.57
CA PHE A 12 -5.56 -5.26 6.89
C PHE A 12 -5.77 -5.37 5.37
N ILE A 13 -5.86 -4.23 4.68
CA ILE A 13 -5.94 -4.17 3.21
C ILE A 13 -4.73 -3.41 2.67
N GLY A 14 -3.90 -4.07 1.86
CA GLY A 14 -2.85 -3.42 1.09
C GLY A 14 -3.35 -3.05 -0.29
N PHE A 15 -3.31 -1.76 -0.62
CA PHE A 15 -3.63 -1.26 -1.96
C PHE A 15 -2.36 -1.16 -2.79
N SER A 16 -2.23 -2.00 -3.83
CA SER A 16 -1.13 -1.89 -4.78
C SER A 16 -1.30 -0.60 -5.59
N SER A 17 -0.33 0.31 -5.48
CA SER A 17 -0.39 1.62 -6.14
C SER A 17 0.95 1.98 -6.77
N GLY A 18 0.90 2.74 -7.86
CA GLY A 18 2.06 3.22 -8.59
C GLY A 18 2.56 4.58 -8.09
N PRO A 19 3.85 4.93 -8.26
CA PRO A 19 4.41 6.18 -7.77
C PRO A 19 3.71 7.43 -8.31
N ALA A 20 3.34 7.39 -9.60
CA ALA A 20 2.68 8.49 -10.30
C ALA A 20 1.14 8.54 -10.07
N TYR A 21 0.55 7.59 -9.36
CA TYR A 21 -0.92 7.46 -9.21
C TYR A 21 -1.49 8.26 -8.03
N PHE A 22 -0.91 9.44 -7.77
CA PHE A 22 -1.41 10.37 -6.75
C PHE A 22 -2.90 10.69 -6.94
N HIS A 23 -3.34 10.91 -8.18
CA HIS A 23 -4.73 11.21 -8.47
C HIS A 23 -5.69 10.08 -8.10
N ASN A 24 -5.32 8.81 -8.34
CA ASN A 24 -6.14 7.65 -7.95
C ASN A 24 -6.28 7.59 -6.43
N ARG A 25 -5.15 7.66 -5.71
CA ARG A 25 -5.15 7.64 -4.24
C ARG A 25 -5.94 8.81 -3.65
N MET A 26 -5.83 10.00 -4.23
CA MET A 26 -6.62 11.15 -3.80
C MET A 26 -8.11 10.98 -4.05
N HIS A 27 -8.48 10.49 -5.23
CA HIS A 27 -9.87 10.19 -5.55
C HIS A 27 -10.45 9.13 -4.61
N TRP A 28 -9.68 8.09 -4.32
CA TRP A 28 -10.02 7.04 -3.39
C TRP A 28 -10.27 7.57 -1.98
N ARG A 29 -9.39 8.46 -1.48
CA ARG A 29 -9.57 9.16 -0.20
C ARG A 29 -10.82 10.05 -0.21
N GLN A 30 -11.03 10.83 -1.28
CA GLN A 30 -12.14 11.78 -1.39
C GLN A 30 -13.52 11.11 -1.51
N LYS A 31 -13.58 9.94 -2.15
CA LYS A 31 -14.79 9.11 -2.20
C LYS A 31 -15.20 8.55 -0.83
N GLY A 32 -14.35 8.66 0.18
CA GLY A 32 -14.62 8.15 1.52
C GLY A 32 -14.36 6.65 1.68
N CYS A 33 -13.76 5.98 0.69
CA CYS A 33 -13.54 4.54 0.72
C CYS A 33 -12.66 4.13 1.91
N GLY A 34 -11.63 4.91 2.23
CA GLY A 34 -10.81 4.68 3.43
C GLY A 34 -11.52 4.98 4.73
N LYS A 35 -12.43 5.96 4.73
CA LYS A 35 -13.19 6.30 5.93
C LYS A 35 -14.10 5.14 6.33
N GLU A 36 -14.78 4.51 5.37
CA GLU A 36 -15.65 3.36 5.62
C GLU A 36 -14.88 2.19 6.25
N LEU A 37 -13.69 1.88 5.74
CA LEU A 37 -12.81 0.85 6.29
C LEU A 37 -12.38 1.18 7.74
N LEU A 38 -11.94 2.41 7.98
CA LEU A 38 -11.47 2.83 9.30
C LEU A 38 -12.61 2.84 10.34
N ASP A 39 -13.81 3.29 9.95
CA ASP A 39 -15.00 3.26 10.81
C ASP A 39 -15.37 1.82 11.23
N ALA A 40 -15.06 0.83 10.38
CA ALA A 40 -15.22 -0.60 10.63
C ALA A 40 -14.02 -1.26 11.33
N ASN A 41 -13.05 -0.48 11.85
CA ASN A 41 -11.82 -0.97 12.48
C ASN A 41 -10.96 -1.87 11.55
N ILE A 42 -11.01 -1.58 10.25
CA ILE A 42 -10.15 -2.17 9.22
C ILE A 42 -9.05 -1.17 8.91
N THR A 43 -7.81 -1.64 8.90
CA THR A 43 -6.66 -0.80 8.54
C THR A 43 -6.27 -1.01 7.09
N TYR A 44 -5.68 0.01 6.48
CA TYR A 44 -5.21 -0.08 5.10
C TYR A 44 -3.92 0.70 4.91
N ALA A 45 -3.21 0.41 3.82
CA ALA A 45 -2.12 1.23 3.32
C ALA A 45 -1.99 1.10 1.80
N PHE A 46 -1.57 2.18 1.13
CA PHE A 46 -1.06 2.12 -0.23
C PHE A 46 0.38 1.62 -0.22
N VAL A 47 0.65 0.56 -0.97
CA VAL A 47 1.98 -0.06 -1.05
C VAL A 47 2.64 0.33 -2.37
N ILE A 48 3.73 1.08 -2.27
CA ILE A 48 4.35 1.78 -3.40
C ILE A 48 5.86 1.49 -3.42
N GLY A 49 6.40 1.12 -4.58
CA GLY A 49 7.83 0.95 -4.77
C GLY A 49 8.55 2.26 -5.08
N VAL A 50 9.84 2.15 -5.39
CA VAL A 50 10.68 3.27 -5.80
C VAL A 50 10.32 3.68 -7.24
N PRO A 51 10.10 4.98 -7.54
CA PRO A 51 9.91 5.46 -8.90
C PRO A 51 11.01 4.98 -9.84
N THR A 52 10.65 4.66 -11.08
CA THR A 52 11.61 4.21 -12.09
C THR A 52 11.18 4.71 -13.45
N ASP A 53 12.08 5.37 -14.17
CA ASP A 53 11.80 5.81 -15.52
C ASP A 53 11.81 4.64 -16.53
N PRO A 54 11.00 4.73 -17.60
CA PRO A 54 11.08 3.76 -18.69
C PRO A 54 12.48 3.71 -19.31
N GLY A 55 13.06 2.51 -19.39
CA GLY A 55 14.38 2.31 -19.98
C GLY A 55 15.56 2.55 -19.05
N SER A 56 15.34 2.84 -17.76
CA SER A 56 16.40 2.76 -16.75
C SER A 56 17.05 1.37 -16.81
N ALA A 57 18.37 1.33 -17.02
CA ALA A 57 19.13 0.09 -17.13
C ALA A 57 19.28 -0.55 -15.74
N LEU A 58 18.22 -1.21 -15.26
CA LEU A 58 18.17 -1.83 -13.93
C LEU A 58 19.19 -2.94 -13.72
N THR A 59 19.83 -3.42 -14.79
CA THR A 59 20.87 -4.46 -14.80
C THR A 59 22.28 -3.90 -14.98
N ALA A 60 22.44 -2.58 -15.14
CA ALA A 60 23.76 -1.96 -15.20
C ALA A 60 24.40 -2.00 -13.81
N HIS A 61 25.53 -2.70 -13.67
CA HIS A 61 26.33 -2.77 -12.44
C HIS A 61 27.19 -1.50 -12.25
N ASP A 62 26.69 -0.35 -12.66
CA ASP A 62 27.40 0.92 -12.58
C ASP A 62 27.07 1.59 -11.25
N GLY A 63 27.90 1.34 -10.24
CA GLY A 63 27.87 2.10 -9.00
C GLY A 63 28.09 3.58 -9.31
N GLY A 64 27.07 4.42 -9.09
CA GLY A 64 27.14 5.87 -9.31
C GLY A 64 26.09 6.45 -10.26
N VAL A 65 25.22 5.62 -10.85
CA VAL A 65 24.06 6.13 -11.61
C VAL A 65 23.15 6.92 -10.67
N LYS A 66 22.95 8.19 -10.97
CA LYS A 66 22.03 9.06 -10.24
C LYS A 66 20.62 8.83 -10.76
N ALA A 67 19.65 8.90 -9.85
CA ALA A 67 18.24 8.97 -10.22
C ALA A 67 18.00 10.14 -11.17
N SER A 68 17.10 9.96 -12.12
CA SER A 68 16.71 11.02 -13.05
C SER A 68 16.00 12.16 -12.33
N GLU A 69 15.84 13.30 -13.02
CA GLU A 69 15.09 14.43 -12.47
C GLU A 69 13.62 14.07 -12.18
N SER A 70 12.99 13.23 -13.02
CA SER A 70 11.62 12.74 -12.81
C SER A 70 11.52 11.79 -11.62
N GLU A 71 12.47 10.86 -11.46
CA GLU A 71 12.51 9.95 -10.30
C GLU A 71 12.69 10.73 -8.99
N VAL A 72 13.58 11.74 -8.99
CA VAL A 72 13.78 12.64 -7.83
C VAL A 72 12.52 13.46 -7.55
N HIS A 73 11.87 13.99 -8.58
CA HIS A 73 10.64 14.77 -8.43
C HIS A 73 9.49 13.94 -7.86
N LEU A 74 9.22 12.76 -8.42
CA LEU A 74 8.18 11.85 -7.94
C LEU A 74 8.44 11.39 -6.50
N SER A 75 9.71 11.10 -6.16
CA SER A 75 10.07 10.72 -4.79
C SER A 75 9.77 11.83 -3.78
N LYS A 76 9.99 13.10 -4.13
CA LYS A 76 9.64 14.25 -3.27
C LYS A 76 8.13 14.36 -3.07
N LEU A 77 7.35 14.27 -4.16
CA LEU A 77 5.89 14.33 -4.08
C LEU A 77 5.31 13.18 -3.24
N LEU A 78 5.85 11.97 -3.39
CA LEU A 78 5.45 10.82 -2.58
C LEU A 78 5.79 10.99 -1.11
N LEU A 79 6.95 11.57 -0.79
CA LEU A 79 7.33 11.85 0.59
C LEU A 79 6.38 12.87 1.22
N GLU A 80 6.07 13.95 0.51
CA GLU A 80 5.10 14.96 0.94
C GLU A 80 3.69 14.35 1.14
N GLU A 81 3.24 13.50 0.22
CA GLU A 81 1.98 12.77 0.35
C GLU A 81 1.97 11.86 1.57
N SER A 82 3.03 11.06 1.77
CA SER A 82 3.18 10.15 2.90
C SER A 82 3.14 10.90 4.23
N MET A 83 3.84 12.04 4.32
CA MET A 83 3.82 12.89 5.51
C MET A 83 2.44 13.49 5.78
N LYS A 84 1.68 13.80 4.72
CA LYS A 84 0.36 14.42 4.83
C LYS A 84 -0.72 13.43 5.26
N TYR A 85 -0.74 12.22 4.70
CA TYR A 85 -1.84 11.27 4.90
C TYR A 85 -1.47 10.08 5.79
N GLY A 86 -0.19 9.73 5.91
CA GLY A 86 0.27 8.65 6.78
C GLY A 86 -0.18 7.25 6.37
N ASP A 87 -0.68 7.08 5.13
CA ASP A 87 -1.28 5.85 4.62
C ASP A 87 -0.46 5.19 3.50
N ILE A 88 0.84 5.50 3.40
CA ILE A 88 1.77 4.92 2.43
C ILE A 88 2.80 4.03 3.12
N VAL A 89 2.98 2.82 2.59
CA VAL A 89 4.09 1.91 2.88
C VAL A 89 5.02 1.86 1.67
N PHE A 90 6.24 2.34 1.85
CA PHE A 90 7.28 2.27 0.82
C PHE A 90 7.97 0.92 0.80
N LEU A 91 8.15 0.36 -0.40
CA LEU A 91 8.95 -0.83 -0.62
C LEU A 91 10.33 -0.46 -1.16
N PRO A 92 11.42 -1.08 -0.65
CA PRO A 92 12.78 -0.82 -1.11
C PRO A 92 13.09 -1.59 -2.41
N MET A 93 12.23 -1.46 -3.42
CA MET A 93 12.31 -2.14 -4.71
C MET A 93 11.73 -1.24 -5.80
N TYR A 94 12.22 -1.38 -7.03
CA TYR A 94 11.72 -0.60 -8.16
C TYR A 94 10.26 -0.94 -8.49
N ASP A 95 9.46 0.09 -8.73
CA ASP A 95 8.05 -0.06 -9.05
C ASP A 95 7.87 -0.29 -10.56
N THR A 96 7.92 -1.56 -10.93
CA THR A 96 7.73 -2.02 -12.31
C THR A 96 6.63 -3.07 -12.38
N TYR A 97 6.10 -3.34 -13.57
CA TYR A 97 5.10 -4.40 -13.75
C TYR A 97 5.59 -5.78 -13.27
N LEU A 98 6.88 -6.06 -13.41
CA LEU A 98 7.48 -7.32 -12.96
C LEU A 98 7.50 -7.46 -11.42
N SER A 99 7.42 -6.33 -10.72
CA SER A 99 7.51 -6.21 -9.27
C SER A 99 6.16 -6.47 -8.56
N LEU A 100 5.07 -6.70 -9.30
CA LEU A 100 3.73 -6.92 -8.74
C LEU A 100 3.68 -8.08 -7.73
N LYS A 101 4.37 -9.20 -8.03
CA LYS A 101 4.41 -10.36 -7.14
C LYS A 101 5.10 -10.02 -5.81
N ASP A 102 6.17 -9.25 -5.88
CA ASP A 102 6.93 -8.81 -4.70
C ASP A 102 6.11 -7.80 -3.87
N LYS A 103 5.25 -6.99 -4.52
CA LYS A 103 4.29 -6.13 -3.81
C LYS A 103 3.27 -6.97 -3.04
N THR A 104 2.67 -7.99 -3.66
CA THR A 104 1.72 -8.88 -2.98
C THR A 104 2.37 -9.55 -1.76
N LEU A 105 3.58 -10.08 -1.91
CA LEU A 105 4.32 -10.65 -0.77
C LEU A 105 4.60 -9.61 0.32
N SER A 106 4.96 -8.39 -0.05
CA SER A 106 5.21 -7.31 0.89
C SER A 106 3.94 -6.88 1.64
N ILE A 107 2.78 -6.85 0.97
CA ILE A 107 1.47 -6.60 1.59
C ILE A 107 1.17 -7.66 2.65
N ILE A 108 1.36 -8.93 2.30
CA ILE A 108 1.15 -10.05 3.23
C ILE A 108 2.11 -9.94 4.44
N GLN A 109 3.40 -9.71 4.18
CA GLN A 109 4.40 -9.55 5.25
C GLN A 109 4.10 -8.36 6.15
N HIS A 110 3.68 -7.22 5.59
CA HIS A 110 3.31 -6.04 6.35
C HIS A 110 2.08 -6.30 7.21
N GLY A 111 1.01 -6.83 6.61
CA GLY A 111 -0.23 -7.17 7.32
C GLY A 111 0.01 -8.17 8.47
N TYR A 112 0.84 -9.20 8.22
CA TYR A 112 1.09 -10.24 9.22
C TYR A 112 2.08 -9.80 10.30
N HIS A 113 3.28 -9.31 9.92
CA HIS A 113 4.36 -9.03 10.89
C HIS A 113 4.31 -7.63 11.50
N ARG A 114 3.82 -6.62 10.76
CA ARG A 114 3.79 -5.23 11.23
C ARG A 114 2.46 -4.85 11.83
N VAL A 115 1.36 -5.22 11.17
CA VAL A 115 0.01 -4.90 11.63
C VAL A 115 -0.53 -5.96 12.59
N GLY A 116 -0.18 -7.23 12.39
CA GLY A 116 -0.69 -8.35 13.19
C GLY A 116 -2.13 -8.72 12.85
N ALA A 117 -2.57 -8.44 11.62
CA ALA A 117 -3.95 -8.69 11.20
C ALA A 117 -4.22 -10.19 11.02
N LYS A 118 -5.46 -10.62 11.34
CA LYS A 118 -5.91 -12.01 11.15
C LYS A 118 -6.23 -12.29 9.67
N TYR A 119 -6.81 -11.31 8.99
CA TYR A 119 -7.12 -11.36 7.56
C TYR A 119 -6.36 -10.28 6.82
N ILE A 120 -5.81 -10.63 5.66
CA ILE A 120 -5.07 -9.73 4.80
C ILE A 120 -5.70 -9.78 3.42
N MET A 121 -6.02 -8.61 2.87
CA MET A 121 -6.50 -8.46 1.51
C MET A 121 -5.52 -7.61 0.71
N GLU A 122 -5.37 -7.94 -0.57
CA GLU A 122 -4.72 -7.09 -1.55
C GLU A 122 -5.78 -6.59 -2.54
N ALA A 123 -5.64 -5.34 -2.98
CA ALA A 123 -6.56 -4.69 -3.91
C ALA A 123 -5.82 -3.62 -4.74
N ASP A 124 -6.39 -3.26 -5.88
CA ASP A 124 -5.88 -2.16 -6.71
C ASP A 124 -6.33 -0.79 -6.20
N ASP A 125 -5.57 0.28 -6.50
CA ASP A 125 -5.83 1.64 -6.00
C ASP A 125 -7.03 2.37 -6.65
N ASP A 126 -7.67 1.74 -7.64
CA ASP A 126 -8.83 2.28 -8.36
C ASP A 126 -10.17 1.64 -7.93
N VAL A 127 -10.14 0.69 -6.99
CA VAL A 127 -11.34 0.03 -6.45
C VAL A 127 -11.69 0.47 -5.03
N CYS A 128 -12.99 0.52 -4.72
CA CYS A 128 -13.48 0.66 -3.35
C CYS A 128 -14.11 -0.65 -2.91
N ILE A 129 -13.75 -1.09 -1.69
CA ILE A 129 -14.20 -2.37 -1.15
C ILE A 129 -15.57 -2.17 -0.51
N ASN A 130 -16.51 -3.08 -0.79
CA ASN A 130 -17.76 -3.14 -0.04
C ASN A 130 -17.49 -3.79 1.31
N THR A 131 -17.42 -2.96 2.35
CA THR A 131 -17.02 -3.38 3.70
C THR A 131 -17.98 -4.40 4.30
N GLY A 132 -19.29 -4.22 4.07
CA GLY A 132 -20.33 -5.09 4.61
C GLY A 132 -20.23 -6.52 4.07
N GLU A 133 -20.12 -6.66 2.74
CA GLU A 133 -20.00 -7.97 2.08
C GLU A 133 -18.71 -8.68 2.49
N MET A 134 -17.58 -7.96 2.53
CA MET A 134 -16.30 -8.54 2.96
C MET A 134 -16.36 -9.08 4.39
N LEU A 135 -16.95 -8.31 5.33
CA LEU A 135 -17.08 -8.75 6.72
C LEU A 135 -18.06 -9.93 6.86
N ALA A 136 -19.13 -9.97 6.06
CA ALA A 136 -20.04 -11.10 6.01
C ALA A 136 -19.34 -12.38 5.55
N SER A 137 -18.52 -12.30 4.48
CA SER A 137 -17.73 -13.45 4.01
C SER A 137 -16.73 -13.96 5.05
N ILE A 138 -16.09 -13.05 5.80
CA ILE A 138 -15.19 -13.43 6.91
C ILE A 138 -15.96 -14.14 8.03
N ALA A 139 -17.13 -13.62 8.41
CA ALA A 139 -17.95 -14.20 9.46
C ALA A 139 -18.47 -15.60 9.09
N GLU A 140 -18.86 -15.80 7.84
CA GLU A 140 -19.26 -17.12 7.32
C GLU A 140 -18.10 -18.12 7.44
N HIS A 141 -16.89 -17.74 7.03
CA HIS A 141 -15.70 -18.59 7.15
C HIS A 141 -15.36 -18.94 8.60
N GLU A 142 -15.51 -18.02 9.55
CA GLU A 142 -15.26 -18.27 10.98
C GLU A 142 -16.30 -19.18 11.64
N SER A 143 -17.47 -19.36 11.02
CA SER A 143 -18.54 -20.23 11.51
C SER A 143 -18.41 -21.69 11.07
N GLN A 144 -17.44 -22.00 10.20
CA GLN A 144 -17.10 -23.36 9.74
C GLN A 144 -16.05 -24.02 10.65
#